data_AF-A0AAU5DP20-F1
#
_entry.id   AF-A0AAU5DP20-F1
#
_cell.length_a   1.000
_cell.length_b   1.000
_cell.length_c   1.000
_cell.angle_alpha   90.00
_cell.angle_beta   90.00
_cell.angle_gamma   90.00
#
_symmetry.space_group_name_H-M   'P 1'
#
loop_
_entity.id
_entity.type
_entity.pdbx_description
1 polymer ?
#
loop_
_entity_poly.entity_id
_entity_poly.type
_entity_poly.pdbx_seq_one_letter_code
_entity_poly.pdbx_strand_id
1 'polypeptide(L)'
;MADLEQRENRANAWRATGLVPWLMTLMILTPLALAAVWLGGSLGVALVGEGWNPPPFALDSLSALVDGGTAALWPGAPTGAVVAGIACLAGALFGVAALGFFAADPVLASVAARRQRQDQVSGPGEDAHAVPVTGLRPEVRGATSPAEPPARVPAPDRVPGTRVPATSAS
;
A
#
# COMPACT_ATOMS: atom_id res chain seq x y z
N MET A 1 46.99 -1.53 10.90
CA MET A 1 46.11 -2.09 9.85
C MET A 1 44.62 -2.00 10.20
N ALA A 2 44.18 -2.36 11.41
CA ALA A 2 42.76 -2.31 11.81
C ALA A 2 42.07 -0.94 11.64
N ASP A 3 42.81 0.17 11.77
CA ASP A 3 42.27 1.52 11.69
C ASP A 3 41.87 1.94 10.26
N LEU A 4 42.44 1.30 9.22
CA LEU A 4 42.07 1.54 7.83
C LEU A 4 40.74 0.85 7.47
N GLU A 5 40.53 -0.40 7.89
CA GLU A 5 39.25 -1.09 7.70
C GLU A 5 38.09 -0.36 8.38
N GLN A 6 38.33 0.20 9.57
CA GLN A 6 37.29 0.91 10.30
C GLN A 6 36.89 2.24 9.64
N ARG A 7 37.82 2.90 8.93
CA ARG A 7 37.52 4.10 8.13
C ARG A 7 36.71 3.76 6.87
N GLU A 8 37.06 2.66 6.21
CA GLU A 8 36.35 2.23 4.99
C GLU A 8 34.93 1.76 5.30
N ASN A 9 34.74 0.99 6.37
CA ASN A 9 33.41 0.57 6.83
C ASN A 9 32.51 1.75 7.23
N ARG A 10 33.07 2.79 7.86
CA ARG A 10 32.31 4.00 8.15
C ARG A 10 31.94 4.74 6.87
N ALA A 11 32.82 4.89 5.89
CA ALA A 11 32.45 5.57 4.63
C ALA A 11 31.31 4.84 3.89
N ASN A 12 31.30 3.51 3.94
CA ASN A 12 30.28 2.69 3.27
C ASN A 12 28.93 2.71 4.00
N ALA A 13 28.93 2.74 5.34
CA ALA A 13 27.70 2.80 6.13
C ALA A 13 26.86 4.05 5.84
N TRP A 14 27.50 5.20 5.61
CA TRP A 14 26.81 6.47 5.34
C TRP A 14 26.29 6.55 3.90
N ARG A 15 26.99 5.90 2.95
CA ARG A 15 26.50 5.72 1.57
C ARG A 15 25.29 4.78 1.52
N ALA A 16 25.29 3.71 2.31
CA ALA A 16 24.21 2.73 2.34
C ALA A 16 22.94 3.26 3.04
N THR A 17 23.06 4.06 4.09
CA THR A 17 21.89 4.53 4.87
C THR A 17 21.21 5.79 4.33
N GLY A 18 21.94 6.69 3.64
CA GLY A 18 21.36 7.93 3.14
C GLY A 18 20.99 7.93 1.65
N LEU A 19 21.85 7.34 0.81
CA LEU A 19 21.79 7.53 -0.65
C LEU A 19 20.93 6.45 -1.34
N VAL A 20 21.02 5.21 -0.87
CA VAL A 20 20.26 4.07 -1.43
C VAL A 20 18.75 4.26 -1.29
N PRO A 21 18.19 4.66 -0.13
CA PRO A 21 16.76 4.89 -0.01
C PRO A 21 16.25 5.99 -0.95
N TRP A 22 17.01 7.08 -1.08
CA TRP A 22 16.64 8.22 -1.92
C TRP A 22 16.65 7.85 -3.41
N LEU A 23 17.66 7.10 -3.87
CA LEU A 23 17.74 6.58 -5.24
C LEU A 23 16.55 5.67 -5.58
N MET A 24 16.13 4.81 -4.64
CA MET A 24 14.93 3.98 -4.80
C MET A 24 13.67 4.82 -4.95
N THR A 25 13.51 5.86 -4.13
CA THR A 25 12.36 6.76 -4.21
C THR A 25 12.33 7.48 -5.56
N LEU A 26 13.46 8.00 -6.05
CA LEU A 26 13.54 8.62 -7.37
C LEU A 26 13.25 7.64 -8.51
N MET A 27 13.79 6.42 -8.45
CA MET A 27 13.55 5.38 -9.45
C MET A 27 12.07 5.04 -9.62
N ILE A 28 11.27 5.15 -8.55
CA ILE A 28 9.83 4.87 -8.59
C ILE A 28 9.03 6.14 -8.93
N LEU A 29 9.35 7.27 -8.29
CA LEU A 29 8.61 8.53 -8.46
C LEU A 29 8.78 9.11 -9.86
N THR A 30 9.96 9.01 -10.46
CA THR A 30 10.26 9.60 -11.78
C THR A 30 9.39 9.00 -12.89
N PRO A 31 9.35 7.67 -13.12
CA PRO A 31 8.48 7.10 -14.15
C PRO A 31 7.01 7.29 -13.82
N LEU A 32 6.62 7.29 -12.53
CA LEU A 32 5.24 7.53 -12.12
C LEU A 32 4.79 8.96 -12.46
N ALA A 33 5.62 9.96 -12.17
CA ALA A 33 5.36 11.35 -12.52
C ALA A 33 5.31 11.53 -14.04
N LEU A 34 6.23 10.90 -14.77
CA LEU A 34 6.23 10.93 -16.23
C LEU A 34 4.96 10.32 -16.82
N ALA A 35 4.53 9.17 -16.30
CA ALA A 35 3.26 8.54 -16.68
C ALA A 35 2.06 9.44 -16.35
N ALA A 36 2.05 10.08 -15.18
CA ALA A 36 1.00 11.00 -14.78
C ALA A 36 0.90 12.21 -15.73
N VAL A 37 2.05 12.78 -16.12
CA VAL A 37 2.11 13.89 -17.09
C VAL A 37 1.60 13.43 -18.47
N TRP A 38 2.05 12.27 -18.93
CA TRP A 38 1.70 11.75 -20.25
C TRP A 38 0.23 11.38 -20.40
N LEU A 39 -0.22 10.43 -19.56
CA LEU A 39 -1.57 9.92 -19.59
C LEU A 39 -2.54 10.98 -19.11
N GLY A 40 -2.18 11.74 -18.07
CA GLY A 40 -3.04 12.78 -17.51
C GLY A 40 -3.27 13.91 -18.49
N GLY A 41 -2.21 14.36 -19.18
CA GLY A 41 -2.34 15.37 -20.23
C GLY A 41 -3.23 14.87 -21.37
N SER A 42 -2.96 13.68 -21.90
CA SER A 42 -3.72 13.09 -23.01
C SER A 42 -5.18 12.81 -22.64
N LEU A 43 -5.44 12.36 -21.41
CA LEU A 43 -6.79 12.15 -20.88
C LEU A 43 -7.54 13.48 -20.73
N GLY A 44 -6.85 14.52 -20.26
CA GLY A 44 -7.42 15.88 -20.17
C GLY A 44 -7.86 16.41 -21.53
N VAL A 45 -7.04 16.21 -22.56
CA VAL A 45 -7.37 16.56 -23.95
C VAL A 45 -8.57 15.75 -24.46
N ALA A 46 -8.58 14.44 -24.24
CA ALA A 46 -9.67 13.58 -24.66
C ALA A 46 -11.02 13.96 -24.02
N LEU A 47 -11.01 14.38 -22.75
CA LEU A 47 -12.22 14.82 -22.03
C LEU A 47 -12.81 16.12 -22.58
N VAL A 48 -12.02 16.96 -23.25
CA VAL A 48 -12.49 18.22 -23.85
C VAL A 48 -13.00 18.03 -25.29
N GLY A 49 -12.91 16.81 -25.83
CA GLY A 49 -13.46 16.48 -27.15
C GLY A 49 -12.47 16.61 -28.31
N GLU A 50 -11.20 16.93 -28.01
CA GLU A 50 -10.09 16.94 -28.99
C GLU A 50 -9.63 15.51 -29.38
N GLY A 51 -10.23 14.49 -28.76
CA GLY A 51 -9.97 13.08 -29.04
C GLY A 51 -8.76 12.50 -28.31
N TRP A 52 -8.53 11.20 -28.50
CA TRP A 52 -7.38 10.49 -27.93
C TRP A 52 -6.22 10.50 -28.93
N ASN A 53 -5.34 11.49 -28.79
CA ASN A 53 -4.12 11.59 -29.59
C ASN A 53 -2.91 11.82 -28.67
N PRO A 54 -2.47 10.79 -27.91
CA PRO A 54 -1.30 10.94 -27.05
C PRO A 54 -0.04 11.16 -27.92
N PRO A 55 0.85 12.08 -27.52
CA PRO A 55 2.14 12.22 -28.18
C PRO A 55 2.95 10.91 -28.08
N PRO A 56 3.98 10.71 -28.93
CA PRO A 56 4.83 9.53 -28.90
C PRO A 56 5.80 9.53 -27.70
N PHE A 57 5.93 8.39 -27.00
CA PHE A 57 6.80 8.21 -25.82
C PHE A 57 8.29 8.29 -26.17
N ALA A 58 8.81 9.52 -26.27
CA ALA A 58 10.18 9.83 -26.67
C ALA A 58 10.80 10.94 -25.82
N LEU A 59 12.13 10.96 -25.71
CA LEU A 59 12.87 12.03 -25.04
C LEU A 59 12.67 13.39 -25.72
N ASP A 60 12.49 13.41 -27.04
CA ASP A 60 12.19 14.62 -27.81
C ASP A 60 10.85 15.25 -27.40
N SER A 61 9.86 14.42 -27.03
CA SER A 61 8.59 14.91 -26.48
C SER A 61 8.78 15.55 -25.11
N LEU A 62 9.72 15.05 -24.30
CA LEU A 62 10.05 15.62 -23.00
C LEU A 62 10.75 16.97 -23.15
N SER A 63 11.73 17.08 -24.05
CA SER A 63 12.39 18.36 -24.33
C SER A 63 11.39 19.36 -24.92
N ALA A 64 10.53 18.93 -25.85
CA ALA A 64 9.45 19.76 -26.39
C ALA A 64 8.50 20.27 -25.29
N LEU A 65 8.24 19.46 -24.25
CA LEU A 65 7.41 19.87 -23.11
C LEU A 65 8.11 20.94 -22.26
N VAL A 66 9.43 20.79 -22.05
CA VAL A 66 10.23 21.71 -21.24
C VAL A 66 10.43 23.05 -21.96
N ASP A 67 10.73 23.00 -23.27
CA ASP A 67 11.06 24.18 -24.07
C ASP A 67 9.80 24.89 -24.60
N GLY A 68 8.80 24.12 -25.03
CA GLY A 68 7.59 24.62 -25.68
C GLY A 68 6.31 24.52 -24.85
N GLY A 69 6.37 23.94 -23.64
CA GLY A 69 5.22 23.77 -22.77
C GLY A 69 4.18 22.78 -23.31
N THR A 70 2.97 22.84 -22.76
CA THR A 70 1.89 21.92 -23.14
C THR A 70 1.42 22.12 -24.58
N ALA A 71 1.57 23.33 -25.13
CA ALA A 71 1.14 23.64 -26.50
C ALA A 71 1.98 22.93 -27.57
N ALA A 72 3.23 22.57 -27.25
CA ALA A 72 4.10 21.83 -28.16
C ALA A 72 3.68 20.36 -28.33
N LEU A 73 3.18 19.72 -27.26
CA LEU A 73 2.73 18.31 -27.32
C LEU A 73 1.26 18.14 -27.67
N TRP A 74 0.41 19.07 -27.23
CA TRP A 74 -1.03 19.03 -27.47
C TRP A 74 -1.46 20.30 -28.21
N PRO A 75 -1.11 20.43 -29.51
CA PRO A 75 -1.47 21.61 -30.28
C PRO A 75 -3.00 21.71 -30.39
N GLY A 76 -3.54 22.90 -30.13
CA GLY A 76 -4.97 23.18 -30.15
C GLY A 76 -5.71 22.85 -28.84
N ALA A 77 -5.14 22.05 -27.95
CA ALA A 77 -5.78 21.72 -26.69
C ALA A 77 -5.70 22.88 -25.68
N PRO A 78 -6.78 23.16 -24.90
CA PRO A 78 -6.72 24.14 -23.83
C PRO A 78 -5.72 23.73 -22.75
N THR A 79 -4.76 24.61 -22.42
CA THR A 79 -3.75 24.35 -21.39
C THR A 79 -4.36 23.93 -20.05
N GLY A 80 -5.50 24.53 -19.68
CA GLY A 80 -6.22 24.18 -18.44
C GLY A 80 -6.69 22.73 -18.41
N ALA A 81 -7.10 22.16 -19.54
CA ALA A 81 -7.55 20.77 -19.64
C ALA A 81 -6.38 19.80 -19.44
N VAL A 82 -5.25 20.07 -20.08
CA VAL A 82 -4.01 19.29 -19.93
C VAL A 82 -3.57 19.32 -18.46
N VAL A 83 -3.45 20.50 -17.86
CA VAL A 83 -3.01 20.66 -16.47
C VAL A 83 -3.99 20.00 -15.48
N ALA A 84 -5.29 20.14 -15.70
CA ALA A 84 -6.30 19.49 -14.86
C ALA A 84 -6.22 17.96 -14.95
N GLY A 85 -6.02 17.41 -16.15
CA GLY A 85 -5.85 15.98 -16.36
C GLY A 85 -4.58 15.44 -15.68
N ILE A 86 -3.45 16.16 -15.81
CA ILE A 86 -2.19 15.83 -15.12
C ILE A 86 -2.39 15.87 -13.60
N ALA A 87 -2.98 16.94 -13.07
CA ALA A 87 -3.18 17.11 -11.63
C ALA A 87 -4.11 16.03 -11.06
N CYS A 88 -5.19 15.70 -11.77
CA CYS A 88 -6.12 14.66 -11.37
C CYS A 88 -5.44 13.28 -11.32
N LEU A 89 -4.72 12.91 -12.39
CA LEU A 89 -4.04 11.61 -12.45
C LEU A 89 -2.87 11.51 -11.48
N ALA A 90 -2.05 12.56 -11.39
CA ALA A 90 -0.96 12.64 -10.40
C ALA A 90 -1.54 12.53 -8.98
N GLY A 91 -2.57 13.30 -8.66
CA GLY A 91 -3.24 13.25 -7.36
C GLY A 91 -3.80 11.87 -7.04
N ALA A 92 -4.41 11.18 -8.01
CA ALA A 92 -4.88 9.81 -7.83
C ALA A 92 -3.73 8.82 -7.60
N LEU A 93 -2.68 8.86 -8.41
CA LEU A 93 -1.53 7.97 -8.29
C LEU A 93 -0.76 8.19 -6.98
N PHE A 94 -0.44 9.44 -6.64
CA PHE A 94 0.22 9.79 -5.39
C PHE A 94 -0.67 9.52 -4.18
N GLY A 95 -1.98 9.76 -4.30
CA GLY A 95 -2.95 9.44 -3.26
C GLY A 95 -3.01 7.95 -2.96
N VAL A 96 -3.06 7.10 -4.00
CA VAL A 96 -3.02 5.64 -3.85
C VAL A 96 -1.67 5.17 -3.28
N ALA A 97 -0.56 5.72 -3.77
CA ALA A 97 0.77 5.38 -3.26
C ALA A 97 0.93 5.77 -1.77
N ALA A 98 0.49 6.97 -1.40
CA ALA A 98 0.50 7.43 -0.02
C ALA A 98 -0.43 6.57 0.86
N LEU A 99 -1.64 6.28 0.39
CA LEU A 99 -2.58 5.42 1.10
C LEU A 99 -2.00 4.02 1.32
N GLY A 100 -1.37 3.44 0.30
CA GLY A 100 -0.68 2.16 0.40
C GLY A 100 0.46 2.19 1.41
N PHE A 101 1.25 3.27 1.42
CA PHE A 101 2.34 3.47 2.38
C PHE A 101 1.81 3.56 3.82
N PHE A 102 0.83 4.42 4.08
CA PHE A 102 0.24 4.58 5.41
C PHE A 102 -0.54 3.34 5.88
N ALA A 103 -1.15 2.59 4.95
CA ALA A 103 -1.84 1.35 5.27
C ALA A 103 -0.88 0.16 5.49
N ALA A 104 0.36 0.21 4.97
CA ALA A 104 1.34 -0.86 5.12
C ALA A 104 1.91 -0.94 6.55
N ASP A 105 2.10 0.20 7.23
CA ASP A 105 2.65 0.25 8.59
C ASP A 105 1.86 -0.60 9.62
N PRO A 106 0.53 -0.46 9.76
CA PRO A 106 -0.22 -1.28 10.71
C PRO A 106 -0.20 -2.76 10.34
N VAL A 107 -0.16 -3.10 9.05
CA VAL A 107 -0.08 -4.50 8.58
C VAL A 107 1.27 -5.11 8.93
N LEU A 108 2.36 -4.39 8.68
CA LEU A 108 3.71 -4.84 9.01
C LEU A 108 3.90 -4.98 10.53
N ALA A 109 3.39 -4.04 11.32
CA ALA A 109 3.38 -4.14 12.78
C ALA A 109 2.58 -5.36 13.27
N SER A 110 1.43 -5.63 12.65
CA SER A 110 0.59 -6.79 12.97
C SER A 110 1.30 -8.11 12.65
N VAL A 111 2.00 -8.19 11.54
CA VAL A 111 2.76 -9.38 11.12
C VAL A 111 3.97 -9.59 12.03
N ALA A 112 4.69 -8.53 12.39
CA ALA A 112 5.81 -8.59 13.33
C ALA A 112 5.36 -9.10 14.71
N ALA A 113 4.23 -8.59 15.22
CA ALA A 113 3.66 -9.04 16.50
C ALA A 113 3.23 -10.51 16.48
N ARG A 114 2.75 -11.02 15.33
CA ARG A 114 2.43 -12.45 15.15
C ARG A 114 3.68 -13.33 15.16
N ARG A 115 4.76 -12.92 14.51
CA ARG A 115 6.04 -13.64 14.54
C ARG A 115 6.58 -13.76 15.97
N GLN A 116 6.57 -12.66 16.74
CA GLN A 116 7.00 -12.69 18.14
C GLN A 116 6.18 -13.65 19.01
N ARG A 117 4.84 -13.73 18.81
CA ARG A 117 4.02 -14.71 19.53
C ARG A 117 4.33 -16.15 19.14
N GLN A 118 4.66 -16.39 17.88
CA GLN A 118 5.01 -17.72 17.40
C GLN A 118 6.37 -18.18 17.94
N ASP A 119 7.36 -17.28 17.97
CA ASP A 119 8.68 -17.56 18.57
C ASP A 119 8.58 -17.80 20.08
N GLN A 120 7.62 -17.16 20.78
CA GLN A 120 7.39 -17.37 22.22
C GLN A 120 6.75 -18.74 22.53
N VAL A 121 5.89 -19.24 21.63
CA VAL A 121 5.29 -20.59 21.73
C VAL A 121 6.29 -21.68 21.32
N SER A 122 7.24 -21.34 20.45
CA SER A 122 8.37 -22.21 20.08
C SER A 122 9.62 -22.01 20.96
N GLY A 123 9.56 -21.13 21.96
CA GLY A 123 10.59 -20.94 22.97
C GLY A 123 10.77 -22.18 23.86
N PRO A 124 11.94 -22.37 24.47
CA PRO A 124 12.60 -23.65 24.68
C PRO A 124 11.83 -24.58 25.64
N GLY A 125 10.96 -25.39 25.06
CA GLY A 125 10.36 -26.55 25.71
C GLY A 125 11.28 -27.78 25.76
N GLU A 126 12.57 -27.64 25.45
CA GLU A 126 13.49 -28.78 25.33
C GLU A 126 14.45 -28.97 26.52
N ASP A 127 14.49 -28.05 27.50
CA ASP A 127 15.32 -28.21 28.71
C ASP A 127 14.54 -28.14 30.03
N ALA A 128 13.20 -28.19 29.99
CA ALA A 128 12.41 -28.48 31.20
C ALA A 128 12.41 -30.00 31.45
N HIS A 129 13.54 -30.45 32.01
CA HIS A 129 13.65 -31.51 33.01
C HIS A 129 12.47 -32.50 33.11
N ALA A 130 12.80 -33.77 32.84
CA ALA A 130 12.13 -34.95 33.34
C ALA A 130 11.33 -34.68 34.63
N VAL A 131 10.00 -34.61 34.49
CA VAL A 131 9.09 -34.70 35.63
C VAL A 131 9.22 -36.13 36.17
N PRO A 132 9.73 -36.35 37.39
CA PRO A 132 9.66 -37.66 38.00
C PRO A 132 8.18 -37.98 38.21
N VAL A 133 7.74 -39.04 37.53
CA VAL A 133 6.44 -39.69 37.75
C VAL A 133 6.46 -40.24 39.18
N THR A 134 6.11 -39.40 40.15
CA THR A 134 5.75 -39.85 41.50
C THR A 134 4.25 -39.65 41.60
N GLY A 135 3.54 -40.74 41.32
CA GLY A 135 2.09 -40.74 41.32
C GLY A 135 1.53 -40.37 42.69
N LEU A 136 0.40 -39.69 42.68
CA LEU A 136 -0.67 -39.86 43.65
C LEU A 136 -1.99 -39.47 42.98
N ARG A 137 -2.72 -40.53 42.63
CA ARG A 137 -4.17 -40.63 42.36
C ARG A 137 -4.94 -40.22 43.66
N PRO A 138 -6.28 -40.14 43.66
CA PRO A 138 -7.24 -39.24 42.98
C PRO A 138 -7.97 -38.33 44.02
N GLU A 139 -8.59 -37.22 43.60
CA GLU A 139 -9.83 -36.79 44.29
C GLU A 139 -10.81 -36.15 43.32
N VAL A 140 -11.82 -36.96 42.98
CA VAL A 140 -13.07 -36.52 42.37
C VAL A 140 -13.83 -35.75 43.46
N ARG A 141 -13.89 -34.42 43.36
CA ARG A 141 -14.89 -33.64 44.09
C ARG A 141 -15.63 -32.75 43.09
N GLY A 142 -16.83 -33.22 42.77
CA GLY A 142 -17.77 -32.47 41.96
C GLY A 142 -18.17 -31.16 42.62
N ALA A 143 -18.25 -30.12 41.81
CA ALA A 143 -19.13 -28.99 42.02
C ALA A 143 -19.59 -28.53 40.65
N THR A 144 -20.81 -28.94 40.33
CA THR A 144 -21.66 -28.43 39.27
C THR A 144 -21.72 -26.90 39.34
N SER A 145 -21.33 -26.20 38.27
CA SER A 145 -21.87 -24.87 38.00
C SER A 145 -22.67 -24.96 36.70
N PRO A 146 -24.01 -24.90 36.77
CA PRO A 146 -24.86 -24.96 35.59
C PRO A 146 -24.67 -23.70 34.73
N ALA A 147 -24.80 -23.91 33.43
CA ALA A 147 -24.76 -22.89 32.39
C ALA A 147 -25.82 -21.80 32.61
N GLU A 148 -25.41 -20.54 32.56
CA GLU A 148 -26.31 -19.42 32.31
C GLU A 148 -26.07 -18.92 30.86
N PRO A 149 -26.97 -19.23 29.92
CA PRO A 149 -26.91 -18.71 28.56
C PRO A 149 -27.34 -17.24 28.55
N PRO A 150 -26.54 -16.29 28.03
CA PRO A 150 -27.00 -14.93 27.87
C PRO A 150 -28.14 -14.88 26.85
N ALA A 151 -29.22 -14.24 27.27
CA ALA A 151 -30.47 -14.06 26.58
C ALA A 151 -30.28 -13.65 25.11
N ARG A 152 -30.86 -14.46 24.22
CA ARG A 152 -31.00 -14.18 22.79
C ARG A 152 -31.92 -12.97 22.62
N VAL A 153 -31.34 -11.82 22.31
CA VAL A 153 -32.08 -10.61 21.91
C VAL A 153 -32.81 -10.88 20.58
N PRO A 154 -34.14 -10.74 20.50
CA PRO A 154 -34.88 -10.82 19.26
C PRO A 154 -34.94 -9.43 18.61
N ALA A 155 -34.43 -9.27 17.38
CA ALA A 155 -34.80 -8.16 16.49
C ALA A 155 -34.25 -8.38 15.06
N PRO A 156 -34.82 -7.74 14.04
CA PRO A 156 -36.23 -7.45 13.78
C PRO A 156 -36.71 -8.10 12.46
N ASP A 157 -38.03 -8.17 12.26
CA ASP A 157 -38.66 -8.64 11.03
C ASP A 157 -38.08 -7.96 9.78
N ARG A 158 -37.59 -8.76 8.84
CA ARG A 158 -37.29 -8.31 7.48
C ARG A 158 -38.61 -7.95 6.80
N VAL A 159 -38.84 -6.67 6.57
CA VAL A 159 -39.85 -6.18 5.64
C VAL A 159 -39.52 -6.68 4.23
N PRO A 160 -40.40 -7.46 3.57
CA PRO A 160 -40.21 -7.87 2.18
C PRO A 160 -40.66 -6.73 1.26
N GLY A 161 -39.73 -6.10 0.55
CA GLY A 161 -40.11 -5.27 -0.58
C GLY A 161 -39.15 -4.14 -0.91
N THR A 162 -38.26 -4.37 -1.87
CA THR A 162 -37.88 -3.37 -2.87
C THR A 162 -37.20 -4.08 -4.04
N ARG A 163 -38.00 -4.39 -5.07
CA ARG A 163 -37.46 -4.75 -6.38
C ARG A 163 -36.96 -3.46 -7.02
N VAL A 164 -35.66 -3.40 -7.33
CA VAL A 164 -35.12 -2.34 -8.20
C VAL A 164 -35.29 -2.82 -9.65
N PRO A 165 -35.84 -2.00 -10.55
CA PRO A 165 -36.06 -2.37 -11.95
C PRO A 165 -34.74 -2.49 -12.71
N ALA A 166 -34.70 -3.49 -13.60
CA ALA A 166 -33.64 -3.67 -14.59
C ALA A 166 -33.66 -2.50 -15.58
N THR A 167 -32.63 -1.67 -15.57
CA THR A 167 -32.32 -0.78 -16.69
C THR A 167 -31.58 -1.58 -17.75
N SER A 168 -32.36 -2.11 -18.70
CA SER A 168 -31.87 -2.38 -20.04
C SER A 168 -31.73 -1.05 -20.77
N ALA A 169 -30.54 -0.73 -21.27
CA ALA A 169 -30.35 0.30 -22.27
C ALA A 169 -29.37 -0.24 -23.33
N SER A 170 -29.79 -0.02 -24.58
CA SER A 170 -29.31 -0.55 -25.86
C SER A 170 -27.87 -0.22 -26.23
#